data_AF-A0A8T0YMW5-F1
#
_entry.id   AF-A0A8T0YMW5-F1
#
_cell.length_a   1.000
_cell.length_b   1.000
_cell.length_c   1.000
_cell.angle_alpha   90.00
_cell.angle_beta   90.00
_cell.angle_gamma   90.00
#
_symmetry.space_group_name_H-M   'P 1'
#
loop_
_entity.id
_entity.type
_entity.pdbx_description
1 polymer ?
#
loop_
_entity_poly.entity_id
_entity_poly.type
_entity_poly.pdbx_seq_one_letter_code
_entity_poly.pdbx_strand_id
1 'polypeptide(L)'
;MCIVGAGPAGLRAAIELALLGGKVSVLEKRTKFSRENILHLWPWVVQDLASLGAKVLFKNFCKPERTFTIKTEPQIPIAEYTAVLGATGTNDVIAEPAGITRFVFSRNESLGIVCYFPNLETTDEMKTKEFSWTTRFGHHMLDKMRDVGIDLVNIVYFRGDMHYLVMTPKRQNLLIHGVVKQNYADSKDLKDGLQRVNLIDFSQLTRADKPASIMASYGKNLYVGLVGDSLLEPVWHEGVGTCRGFLSALDSAWMIARIGRKTDEQLLADRQIAYQVVQRLSGHHRDEMQKNVRKYTVDPRTRYRVDFPHVC
;
A
#
# COMPACT_ATOMS: atom_id res chain seq x y z
N MET A 1 6.81 20.50 6.50
CA MET A 1 6.78 19.31 5.62
C MET A 1 5.47 19.28 4.88
N CYS A 2 5.48 18.91 3.60
CA CYS A 2 4.30 18.75 2.78
C CYS A 2 4.11 17.27 2.42
N ILE A 3 2.91 16.73 2.61
CA ILE A 3 2.52 15.39 2.20
C ILE A 3 1.52 15.53 1.06
N VAL A 4 1.76 14.87 -0.06
CA VAL A 4 0.83 14.88 -1.20
C VAL A 4 0.16 13.51 -1.29
N GLY A 5 -1.13 13.48 -0.96
CA GLY A 5 -1.97 12.30 -0.87
C GLY A 5 -2.36 11.96 0.58
N ALA A 6 -3.66 11.93 0.85
CA ALA A 6 -4.25 11.52 2.13
C ALA A 6 -4.66 10.03 2.13
N GLY A 7 -3.93 9.18 1.39
CA GLY A 7 -4.06 7.73 1.53
C GLY A 7 -3.51 7.24 2.88
N PRO A 8 -3.72 5.95 3.25
CA PRO A 8 -3.29 5.43 4.54
C PRO A 8 -1.81 5.67 4.86
N ALA A 9 -0.92 5.45 3.88
CA ALA A 9 0.52 5.66 4.07
C ALA A 9 0.90 7.15 4.21
N GLY A 10 0.24 8.04 3.45
CA GLY A 10 0.45 9.49 3.53
C GLY A 10 0.00 10.06 4.88
N LEU A 11 -1.20 9.70 5.33
CA LEU A 11 -1.70 10.09 6.66
C LEU A 11 -0.83 9.52 7.78
N ARG A 12 -0.36 8.28 7.66
CA ARG A 12 0.56 7.69 8.64
C ARG A 12 1.88 8.45 8.73
N ALA A 13 2.44 8.87 7.59
CA ALA A 13 3.64 9.71 7.55
C ALA A 13 3.37 11.09 8.18
N ALA A 14 2.21 11.69 7.91
CA ALA A 14 1.81 12.97 8.47
C ALA A 14 1.73 12.93 10.01
N ILE A 15 1.11 11.89 10.56
CA ILE A 15 1.03 11.66 12.01
C ILE A 15 2.44 11.55 12.62
N GLU A 16 3.32 10.74 12.03
CA GLU A 16 4.67 10.55 12.57
C GLU A 16 5.47 11.86 12.59
N LEU A 17 5.43 12.60 11.48
CA LEU A 17 6.14 13.87 11.36
C LEU A 17 5.59 14.92 12.33
N ALA A 18 4.28 14.92 12.59
CA ALA A 18 3.68 15.79 13.59
C ALA A 18 4.13 15.42 15.01
N LEU A 19 4.17 14.12 15.35
CA LEU A 19 4.66 13.63 16.65
C LEU A 19 6.14 13.95 16.88
N LEU A 20 6.94 14.04 15.81
CA LEU A 20 8.34 14.47 15.85
C LEU A 20 8.52 16.00 16.00
N GLY A 21 7.43 16.74 16.21
CA GLY A 21 7.43 18.20 16.39
C GLY A 21 7.38 18.98 15.07
N GLY A 22 7.10 18.31 13.96
CA GLY A 22 7.07 18.90 12.64
C GLY A 22 5.80 19.68 12.33
N LYS A 23 5.92 20.82 11.63
CA LYS A 23 4.77 21.47 10.98
C LYS A 23 4.45 20.74 9.68
N VAL A 24 3.29 20.07 9.62
CA VAL A 24 2.89 19.21 8.51
C VAL A 24 1.66 19.77 7.80
N SER A 25 1.74 19.90 6.48
CA SER A 25 0.61 20.16 5.59
C SER A 25 0.32 18.91 4.77
N VAL A 26 -0.96 18.54 4.62
CA VAL A 26 -1.40 17.43 3.77
C VAL A 26 -2.24 17.99 2.63
N LEU A 27 -1.86 17.67 1.39
CA LEU A 27 -2.56 18.05 0.17
C LEU A 27 -3.23 16.80 -0.41
N GLU A 28 -4.55 16.81 -0.52
CA GLU A 28 -5.32 15.72 -1.14
C GLU A 28 -6.21 16.30 -2.24
N LYS A 29 -6.23 15.63 -3.39
CA LYS A 29 -7.02 16.06 -4.54
C LYS A 29 -8.51 15.76 -4.38
N ARG A 30 -8.87 14.75 -3.59
CA ARG A 30 -10.25 14.31 -3.33
C ARG A 30 -10.82 15.00 -2.09
N THR A 31 -12.13 15.20 -2.09
CA THR A 31 -12.86 15.77 -0.95
C THR A 31 -13.52 14.73 -0.05
N LYS A 32 -13.43 13.44 -0.41
CA LYS A 32 -14.03 12.32 0.34
C LYS A 32 -13.22 11.02 0.19
N PHE A 33 -13.29 10.17 1.21
CA PHE A 33 -12.87 8.77 1.11
C PHE A 33 -14.03 7.93 0.56
N SER A 34 -13.78 7.18 -0.52
CA SER A 34 -14.84 6.44 -1.24
C SER A 34 -14.45 5.01 -1.64
N ARG A 35 -13.29 4.52 -1.19
CA ARG A 35 -12.83 3.16 -1.50
C ARG A 35 -13.34 2.23 -0.40
N GLU A 36 -14.03 1.17 -0.82
CA GLU A 36 -14.57 0.13 0.08
C GLU A 36 -13.69 -1.14 0.11
N ASN A 37 -12.62 -1.19 -0.69
CA ASN A 37 -11.69 -2.32 -0.73
C ASN A 37 -11.12 -2.61 0.67
N ILE A 38 -11.17 -3.87 1.09
CA ILE A 38 -10.60 -4.31 2.38
C ILE A 38 -9.10 -4.55 2.24
N LEU A 39 -8.33 -3.99 3.18
CA LEU A 39 -6.89 -4.13 3.25
C LEU A 39 -6.50 -5.13 4.34
N HIS A 40 -5.66 -6.11 3.99
CA HIS A 40 -5.04 -6.98 4.98
C HIS A 40 -4.07 -6.19 5.86
N LEU A 41 -4.17 -6.37 7.19
CA LEU A 41 -3.29 -5.74 8.16
C LEU A 41 -2.37 -6.77 8.82
N TRP A 42 -1.07 -6.52 8.74
CA TRP A 42 -0.09 -7.32 9.47
C TRP A 42 -0.19 -7.05 10.98
N PRO A 43 0.19 -8.00 11.85
CA PRO A 43 0.04 -7.86 13.30
C PRO A 43 0.68 -6.59 13.88
N TRP A 44 1.84 -6.16 13.36
CA TRP A 44 2.49 -4.94 13.81
C TRP A 44 1.75 -3.67 13.39
N VAL A 45 1.11 -3.68 12.22
CA VAL A 45 0.28 -2.54 11.74
C VAL A 45 -0.96 -2.41 12.61
N VAL A 46 -1.58 -3.53 12.98
CA VAL A 46 -2.67 -3.56 13.95
C VAL A 46 -2.23 -2.95 15.28
N GLN A 47 -1.04 -3.33 15.76
CA GLN A 47 -0.50 -2.78 17.00
C GLN A 47 -0.21 -1.28 16.89
N ASP A 48 0.44 -0.83 15.82
CA ASP A 48 0.75 0.58 15.56
C ASP A 48 -0.52 1.44 15.59
N LEU A 49 -1.53 1.06 14.81
CA LEU A 49 -2.83 1.75 14.80
C LEU A 49 -3.52 1.70 16.18
N ALA A 50 -3.48 0.57 16.88
CA ALA A 50 -4.05 0.49 18.23
C ALA A 50 -3.34 1.44 19.22
N SER A 51 -2.01 1.59 19.12
CA SER A 51 -1.24 2.50 19.96
C SER A 51 -1.51 3.98 19.65
N LEU A 52 -1.89 4.29 18.41
CA LEU A 52 -2.39 5.61 17.99
C LEU A 52 -3.84 5.87 18.39
N GLY A 53 -4.47 4.97 19.16
CA GLY A 53 -5.84 5.13 19.62
C GLY A 53 -6.89 4.77 18.58
N ALA A 54 -6.58 3.91 17.59
CA ALA A 54 -7.57 3.48 16.60
C ALA A 54 -8.85 2.91 17.22
N LYS A 55 -8.76 2.25 18.38
CA LYS A 55 -9.94 1.75 19.12
C LYS A 55 -10.81 2.84 19.74
N VAL A 56 -10.28 4.04 19.95
CA VAL A 56 -11.03 5.20 20.45
C VAL A 56 -11.82 5.83 19.30
N LEU A 57 -11.17 6.02 18.16
CA LEU A 57 -11.76 6.62 16.96
C LEU A 57 -12.68 5.65 16.21
N PHE A 58 -12.36 4.36 16.26
CA PHE A 58 -13.07 3.28 15.62
C PHE A 58 -13.18 2.11 16.62
N LYS A 59 -14.26 2.10 17.41
CA LYS A 59 -14.52 1.11 18.48
C LYS A 59 -14.41 -0.34 18.00
N ASN A 60 -14.67 -0.53 16.70
CA ASN A 60 -14.67 -1.82 16.03
C ASN A 60 -13.34 -2.12 15.32
N PHE A 61 -12.26 -1.39 15.61
CA PHE A 61 -10.95 -1.68 15.05
C PHE A 61 -10.50 -3.11 15.41
N CYS A 62 -10.30 -3.94 14.37
CA CYS A 62 -10.05 -5.39 14.45
C CYS A 62 -11.19 -6.22 15.11
N LYS A 63 -12.42 -5.71 15.02
CA LYS A 63 -13.70 -6.42 15.16
C LYS A 63 -14.52 -6.17 13.87
N PRO A 64 -15.50 -7.00 13.49
CA PRO A 64 -16.40 -6.63 12.41
C PRO A 64 -17.26 -5.44 12.88
N GLU A 65 -17.29 -4.31 12.15
CA GLU A 65 -18.40 -3.32 12.04
C GLU A 65 -17.95 -1.86 11.74
N ARG A 66 -18.36 -1.35 10.57
CA ARG A 66 -18.89 -0.02 10.13
C ARG A 66 -18.27 1.35 10.51
N THR A 67 -18.01 2.15 9.47
CA THR A 67 -17.33 3.47 9.40
C THR A 67 -18.26 4.72 9.39
N PHE A 68 -17.67 5.94 9.55
CA PHE A 68 -18.31 7.28 9.51
C PHE A 68 -17.75 8.18 8.37
N THR A 69 -18.44 9.28 8.02
CA THR A 69 -18.01 10.32 7.03
C THR A 69 -17.89 11.71 7.66
N ILE A 70 -16.88 12.52 7.26
CA ILE A 70 -16.73 13.95 7.59
C ILE A 70 -16.35 14.74 6.31
N LYS A 71 -16.85 15.97 6.17
CA LYS A 71 -16.58 16.95 5.09
C LYS A 71 -15.96 18.23 5.64
N THR A 72 -15.12 18.95 4.86
CA THR A 72 -15.01 20.43 4.83
C THR A 72 -14.08 20.97 3.71
N GLU A 73 -14.35 22.23 3.30
CA GLU A 73 -13.57 23.22 2.51
C GLU A 73 -13.13 24.39 3.43
N PRO A 74 -12.16 25.30 3.12
CA PRO A 74 -11.57 25.66 1.81
C PRO A 74 -10.03 25.51 1.71
N GLN A 75 -9.44 26.04 0.62
CA GLN A 75 -8.08 25.81 0.10
C GLN A 75 -6.95 26.55 0.87
N ILE A 76 -5.77 25.92 0.94
CA ILE A 76 -4.58 26.35 1.72
C ILE A 76 -3.71 27.34 0.91
N PRO A 77 -3.15 28.40 1.52
CA PRO A 77 -2.23 29.36 0.88
C PRO A 77 -0.85 28.78 0.54
N ILE A 78 -0.09 29.51 -0.29
CA ILE A 78 1.29 29.22 -0.68
C ILE A 78 2.20 29.18 0.56
N ALA A 79 3.04 28.15 0.69
CA ALA A 79 3.95 27.96 1.84
C ALA A 79 5.28 27.32 1.41
N GLU A 80 6.38 27.69 2.09
CA GLU A 80 7.69 27.06 1.92
C GLU A 80 7.82 25.76 2.73
N TYR A 81 8.53 24.77 2.18
CA TYR A 81 8.73 23.47 2.82
C TYR A 81 10.18 22.98 2.69
N THR A 82 10.70 22.37 3.76
CA THR A 82 12.02 21.70 3.78
C THR A 82 11.97 20.27 3.20
N ALA A 83 10.79 19.63 3.25
CA ALA A 83 10.63 18.26 2.75
C ALA A 83 9.22 18.03 2.19
N VAL A 84 9.15 17.21 1.14
CA VAL A 84 7.92 16.77 0.46
C VAL A 84 7.88 15.24 0.42
N LEU A 85 6.76 14.65 0.81
CA LEU A 85 6.52 13.20 0.64
C LEU A 85 5.40 12.96 -0.37
N GLY A 86 5.71 12.26 -1.46
CA GLY A 86 4.74 11.79 -2.44
C GLY A 86 4.07 10.48 -1.99
N ALA A 87 2.80 10.55 -1.63
CA ALA A 87 1.95 9.43 -1.21
C ALA A 87 0.67 9.33 -2.06
N THR A 88 0.77 9.69 -3.34
CA THR A 88 -0.34 9.77 -4.32
C THR A 88 -0.76 8.42 -4.91
N GLY A 89 -0.08 7.35 -4.52
CA GLY A 89 -0.27 6.01 -5.06
C GLY A 89 0.33 5.85 -6.46
N THR A 90 -0.23 4.96 -7.28
CA THR A 90 0.31 4.60 -8.61
C THR A 90 0.28 5.74 -9.63
N ASN A 91 -0.57 6.75 -9.42
CA ASN A 91 -0.66 7.99 -10.23
C ASN A 91 0.28 9.08 -9.69
N ASP A 92 1.51 8.71 -9.37
CA ASP A 92 2.51 9.63 -8.84
C ASP A 92 2.96 10.67 -9.87
N VAL A 93 3.10 11.92 -9.42
CA VAL A 93 3.57 13.08 -10.21
C VAL A 93 4.77 13.78 -9.56
N ILE A 94 5.30 13.23 -8.47
CA ILE A 94 6.37 13.85 -7.67
C ILE A 94 7.72 13.23 -8.02
N ALA A 95 7.75 11.97 -8.40
CA ALA A 95 8.96 11.23 -8.70
C ALA A 95 9.78 11.89 -9.82
N GLU A 96 9.17 12.16 -10.97
CA GLU A 96 9.87 12.72 -12.14
C GLU A 96 10.51 14.10 -11.85
N PRO A 97 9.78 15.10 -11.32
CA PRO A 97 10.40 16.37 -10.93
C PRO A 97 11.53 16.22 -9.90
N ALA A 98 11.46 15.18 -9.05
CA ALA A 98 12.49 14.86 -8.07
C ALA A 98 13.65 14.03 -8.63
N GLY A 99 13.67 13.74 -9.94
CA GLY A 99 14.67 12.89 -10.58
C GLY A 99 14.64 11.44 -10.10
N ILE A 100 13.48 10.96 -9.64
CA ILE A 100 13.22 9.57 -9.25
C ILE A 100 12.51 8.87 -10.40
N THR A 101 13.07 7.76 -10.87
CA THR A 101 12.53 7.01 -12.00
C THR A 101 11.58 5.92 -11.50
N ARG A 102 10.31 5.97 -11.92
CA ARG A 102 9.37 4.87 -11.71
C ARG A 102 9.36 3.97 -12.95
N PHE A 103 9.57 2.67 -12.76
CA PHE A 103 9.61 1.70 -13.86
C PHE A 103 8.80 0.44 -13.54
N VAL A 104 8.36 -0.24 -14.60
CA VAL A 104 7.69 -1.54 -14.49
C VAL A 104 8.75 -2.60 -14.20
N PHE A 105 8.68 -3.23 -13.03
CA PHE A 105 9.66 -4.24 -12.60
C PHE A 105 9.14 -5.67 -12.71
N SER A 106 7.84 -5.84 -12.93
CA SER A 106 7.20 -7.13 -13.17
C SER A 106 6.16 -6.99 -14.28
N ARG A 107 6.20 -7.94 -15.22
CA ARG A 107 5.23 -8.11 -16.30
C ARG A 107 4.73 -9.55 -16.28
N ASN A 108 3.69 -9.81 -15.50
CA ASN A 108 3.03 -11.12 -15.46
C ASN A 108 1.57 -10.87 -15.73
N GLU A 109 1.07 -11.34 -16.87
CA GLU A 109 -0.33 -11.17 -17.24
C GLU A 109 -1.25 -11.69 -16.11
N SER A 110 -1.95 -10.75 -15.47
CA SER A 110 -2.73 -11.02 -14.28
C SER A 110 -3.90 -10.05 -14.23
N LEU A 111 -5.09 -10.57 -14.52
CA LEU A 111 -6.34 -9.82 -14.39
C LEU A 111 -7.03 -10.24 -13.09
N GLY A 112 -7.19 -9.27 -12.21
CA GLY A 112 -7.95 -9.38 -10.98
C GLY A 112 -9.43 -9.08 -11.22
N ILE A 113 -10.26 -9.87 -10.58
CA ILE A 113 -11.68 -9.58 -10.38
C ILE A 113 -11.87 -9.25 -8.90
N VAL A 114 -12.46 -8.09 -8.63
CA VAL A 114 -12.88 -7.71 -7.28
C VAL A 114 -14.40 -7.62 -7.23
N CYS A 115 -14.99 -8.39 -6.32
CA CYS A 115 -16.42 -8.47 -6.10
C CYS A 115 -16.78 -8.03 -4.68
N TYR A 116 -17.92 -7.33 -4.58
CA TYR A 116 -18.53 -6.94 -3.33
C TYR A 116 -19.94 -7.51 -3.28
N PHE A 117 -20.28 -8.20 -2.20
CA PHE A 117 -21.65 -8.62 -1.92
C PHE A 117 -22.10 -8.03 -0.59
N PRO A 118 -23.37 -7.59 -0.46
CA PRO A 118 -23.93 -7.16 0.82
C PRO A 118 -23.74 -8.26 1.87
N ASN A 119 -23.24 -7.89 3.05
CA ASN A 119 -23.28 -8.75 4.24
C ASN A 119 -24.53 -8.36 5.04
N LEU A 120 -25.50 -9.26 5.11
CA LEU A 120 -26.75 -9.02 5.83
C LEU A 120 -26.66 -9.37 7.32
N GLU A 121 -25.46 -9.76 7.78
CA GLU A 121 -25.12 -10.10 9.16
C GLU A 121 -25.97 -11.26 9.71
N THR A 122 -26.42 -12.15 8.83
CA THR A 122 -27.12 -13.36 9.24
C THR A 122 -26.19 -14.28 10.04
N THR A 123 -26.77 -15.17 10.85
CA THR A 123 -25.99 -16.11 11.67
C THR A 123 -25.08 -17.00 10.81
N ASP A 124 -25.49 -17.31 9.59
CA ASP A 124 -24.70 -18.14 8.67
C ASP A 124 -23.55 -17.35 8.03
N GLU A 125 -23.78 -16.11 7.58
CA GLU A 125 -22.70 -15.21 7.11
C GLU A 125 -21.64 -14.99 8.20
N MET A 126 -22.09 -14.85 9.46
CA MET A 126 -21.24 -14.68 10.64
C MET A 126 -20.50 -15.95 11.08
N LYS A 127 -20.81 -17.13 10.52
CA LYS A 127 -20.02 -18.37 10.69
C LYS A 127 -19.03 -18.64 9.56
N THR A 128 -19.21 -18.00 8.39
CA THR A 128 -18.34 -18.21 7.23
C THR A 128 -16.89 -17.82 7.53
N LYS A 129 -15.95 -18.75 7.31
CA LYS A 129 -14.52 -18.50 7.52
C LYS A 129 -13.91 -17.76 6.33
N GLU A 130 -13.08 -16.76 6.63
CA GLU A 130 -12.20 -16.13 5.66
C GLU A 130 -11.19 -17.14 5.11
N PHE A 131 -10.74 -16.94 3.86
CA PHE A 131 -9.79 -17.85 3.23
C PHE A 131 -8.91 -17.14 2.19
N SER A 132 -7.77 -17.77 1.88
CA SER A 132 -6.86 -17.36 0.81
C SER A 132 -6.29 -18.62 0.17
N TRP A 133 -6.56 -18.82 -1.12
CA TRP A 133 -6.11 -19.97 -1.91
C TRP A 133 -5.27 -19.51 -3.08
N THR A 134 -4.22 -20.28 -3.40
CA THR A 134 -3.32 -20.00 -4.53
C THR A 134 -2.79 -21.29 -5.13
N THR A 135 -2.62 -21.29 -6.46
CA THR A 135 -2.03 -22.42 -7.21
C THR A 135 -0.60 -22.71 -6.78
N ARG A 136 0.12 -21.70 -6.27
CA ARG A 136 1.50 -21.85 -5.77
C ARG A 136 1.61 -22.89 -4.66
N PHE A 137 0.54 -23.12 -3.90
CA PHE A 137 0.48 -24.11 -2.83
C PHE A 137 -0.44 -25.29 -3.16
N GLY A 138 -0.89 -25.42 -4.41
CA GLY A 138 -1.71 -26.56 -4.86
C GLY A 138 -2.98 -26.76 -4.03
N HIS A 139 -3.68 -25.68 -3.67
CA HIS A 139 -4.84 -25.79 -2.80
C HIS A 139 -5.99 -26.54 -3.52
N HIS A 140 -6.37 -27.72 -3.01
CA HIS A 140 -7.36 -28.63 -3.62
C HIS A 140 -8.70 -27.98 -4.00
N MET A 141 -9.10 -26.91 -3.32
CA MET A 141 -10.33 -26.20 -3.67
C MET A 141 -10.26 -25.53 -5.05
N LEU A 142 -9.08 -25.11 -5.50
CA LEU A 142 -8.90 -24.56 -6.85
C LEU A 142 -9.10 -25.64 -7.92
N ASP A 143 -8.75 -26.89 -7.63
CA ASP A 143 -9.02 -28.00 -8.55
C ASP A 143 -10.53 -28.28 -8.65
N LYS A 144 -11.26 -28.26 -7.52
CA LYS A 144 -12.73 -28.35 -7.52
C LYS A 144 -13.40 -27.21 -8.29
N MET A 145 -12.86 -25.99 -8.21
CA MET A 145 -13.36 -24.87 -9.01
C MET A 145 -13.09 -25.09 -10.50
N ARG A 146 -11.93 -25.66 -10.85
CA ARG A 146 -11.60 -26.03 -12.23
C ARG A 146 -12.56 -27.09 -12.78
N ASP A 147 -12.96 -28.06 -11.95
CA ASP A 147 -13.93 -29.11 -12.34
C ASP A 147 -15.30 -28.53 -12.75
N VAL A 148 -15.70 -27.39 -12.19
CA VAL A 148 -16.92 -26.65 -12.58
C VAL A 148 -16.64 -25.56 -13.64
N GLY A 149 -15.46 -25.56 -14.25
CA GLY A 149 -15.08 -24.67 -15.33
C GLY A 149 -14.57 -23.30 -14.89
N ILE A 150 -14.24 -23.08 -13.62
CA ILE A 150 -13.69 -21.83 -13.08
C ILE A 150 -12.21 -22.02 -12.76
N ASP A 151 -11.33 -21.58 -13.66
CA ASP A 151 -9.88 -21.74 -13.51
C ASP A 151 -9.21 -20.47 -13.00
N LEU A 152 -8.79 -20.50 -11.73
CA LEU A 152 -8.20 -19.37 -11.01
C LEU A 152 -6.75 -19.64 -10.65
N VAL A 153 -5.93 -18.59 -10.65
CA VAL A 153 -4.58 -18.57 -10.10
C VAL A 153 -4.64 -18.40 -8.57
N ASN A 154 -5.50 -17.50 -8.09
CA ASN A 154 -5.72 -17.27 -6.67
C ASN A 154 -7.14 -16.75 -6.41
N ILE A 155 -7.58 -16.89 -5.17
CA ILE A 155 -8.80 -16.28 -4.64
C ILE A 155 -8.64 -16.00 -3.15
N VAL A 156 -9.07 -14.82 -2.73
CA VAL A 156 -9.04 -14.36 -1.34
C VAL A 156 -10.42 -13.85 -0.98
N TYR A 157 -10.91 -14.30 0.17
CA TYR A 157 -12.18 -13.87 0.74
C TYR A 157 -11.95 -13.27 2.12
N PHE A 158 -12.42 -12.03 2.27
CA PHE A 158 -12.49 -11.34 3.56
C PHE A 158 -13.95 -11.06 3.90
N ARG A 159 -14.29 -11.21 5.18
CA ARG A 159 -15.61 -10.90 5.71
C ARG A 159 -15.53 -9.62 6.54
N GLY A 160 -16.03 -8.53 5.98
CA GLY A 160 -16.20 -7.26 6.68
C GLY A 160 -17.65 -6.79 6.60
N ASP A 161 -17.84 -5.48 6.46
CA ASP A 161 -19.16 -4.86 6.22
C ASP A 161 -19.81 -5.33 4.90
N MET A 162 -18.98 -5.83 3.98
CA MET A 162 -19.36 -6.51 2.75
C MET A 162 -18.58 -7.82 2.67
N HIS A 163 -19.14 -8.80 1.98
CA HIS A 163 -18.35 -9.95 1.54
C HIS A 163 -17.44 -9.49 0.41
N TYR A 164 -16.14 -9.53 0.66
CA TYR A 164 -15.13 -9.05 -0.26
C TYR A 164 -14.35 -10.22 -0.84
N LEU A 165 -14.39 -10.34 -2.17
CA LEU A 165 -13.64 -11.36 -2.89
C LEU A 165 -12.69 -10.70 -3.89
N VAL A 166 -11.43 -11.14 -3.88
CA VAL A 166 -10.46 -10.84 -4.92
C VAL A 166 -10.00 -12.15 -5.51
N MET A 167 -10.08 -12.28 -6.82
CA MET A 167 -9.59 -13.47 -7.51
C MET A 167 -8.80 -13.09 -8.74
N THR A 168 -7.94 -13.99 -9.19
CA THR A 168 -7.20 -13.84 -10.45
C THR A 168 -7.56 -15.01 -11.36
N PRO A 169 -8.58 -14.88 -12.23
CA PRO A 169 -8.89 -15.89 -13.22
C PRO A 169 -7.81 -15.98 -14.30
N LYS A 170 -7.65 -17.15 -14.91
CA LYS A 170 -6.81 -17.26 -16.11
C LYS A 170 -7.49 -16.56 -17.29
N ARG A 171 -6.69 -15.98 -18.19
CA ARG A 171 -7.17 -15.25 -19.38
C ARG A 171 -8.21 -16.04 -20.19
N GLN A 172 -7.93 -17.31 -20.47
CA GLN A 172 -8.84 -18.17 -21.22
C GLN A 172 -10.19 -18.36 -20.51
N ASN A 173 -10.19 -18.39 -19.17
CA ASN A 173 -11.40 -18.50 -18.37
C ASN A 173 -12.28 -17.23 -18.50
N LEU A 174 -11.65 -16.04 -18.53
CA LEU A 174 -12.36 -14.78 -18.78
C LEU A 174 -13.04 -14.74 -20.15
N LEU A 175 -12.39 -15.31 -21.18
CA LEU A 175 -12.93 -15.37 -22.54
C LEU A 175 -14.06 -16.39 -22.67
N ILE A 176 -13.86 -17.62 -22.17
CA ILE A 176 -14.87 -18.69 -22.26
C ILE A 176 -16.17 -18.28 -21.58
N HIS A 177 -16.08 -17.58 -20.44
CA HIS A 177 -17.25 -17.12 -19.69
C HIS A 177 -17.77 -15.76 -20.16
N GLY A 178 -17.22 -15.20 -21.25
CA GLY A 178 -17.68 -13.92 -21.81
C GLY A 178 -17.48 -12.71 -20.88
N VAL A 179 -16.67 -12.84 -19.84
CA VAL A 179 -16.29 -11.75 -18.92
C VAL A 179 -15.54 -10.66 -19.67
N VAL A 180 -14.75 -11.07 -20.66
CA VAL A 180 -14.17 -10.16 -21.65
C VAL A 180 -14.61 -10.56 -23.04
N LYS A 181 -15.14 -9.59 -23.80
CA LYS A 181 -15.77 -9.82 -25.10
C LYS A 181 -14.79 -10.15 -26.23
N GLN A 182 -13.59 -9.58 -26.20
CA GLN A 182 -12.60 -9.73 -27.25
C GLN A 182 -11.22 -9.99 -26.67
N ASN A 183 -10.47 -10.89 -27.33
CA ASN A 183 -9.13 -11.26 -26.94
C ASN A 183 -8.10 -10.24 -27.47
N TYR A 184 -7.90 -9.12 -26.77
CA TYR A 184 -6.90 -8.10 -27.13
C TYR A 184 -5.47 -8.45 -26.70
N ALA A 185 -4.45 -8.06 -27.48
CA ALA A 185 -3.07 -8.39 -27.15
C ALA A 185 -2.59 -7.80 -25.80
N ASP A 186 -3.04 -6.60 -25.42
CA ASP A 186 -2.73 -5.96 -24.13
C ASP A 186 -3.87 -6.18 -23.12
N SER A 187 -3.52 -6.47 -21.87
CA SER A 187 -4.48 -6.66 -20.79
C SER A 187 -5.22 -5.39 -20.40
N LYS A 188 -4.65 -4.22 -20.70
CA LYS A 188 -5.26 -2.90 -20.41
C LYS A 188 -6.55 -2.67 -21.19
N ASP A 189 -6.66 -3.26 -22.38
CA ASP A 189 -7.78 -3.07 -23.30
C ASP A 189 -8.96 -4.02 -23.00
N LEU A 190 -8.83 -4.90 -22.00
CA LEU A 190 -9.83 -5.91 -21.64
C LEU A 190 -10.90 -5.41 -20.64
N LYS A 191 -10.93 -4.11 -20.30
CA LYS A 191 -11.66 -3.57 -19.11
C LYS A 191 -13.14 -3.22 -19.30
N ASP A 192 -13.76 -3.56 -20.42
CA ASP A 192 -15.15 -3.13 -20.68
C ASP A 192 -16.23 -4.03 -20.03
N GLY A 193 -16.96 -3.46 -19.06
CA GLY A 193 -18.41 -3.68 -19.00
C GLY A 193 -19.01 -4.56 -17.89
N LEU A 194 -18.63 -4.40 -16.61
CA LEU A 194 -19.40 -5.01 -15.51
C LEU A 194 -19.84 -3.99 -14.46
N GLN A 195 -21.15 -3.89 -14.22
CA GLN A 195 -21.75 -2.89 -13.32
C GLN A 195 -21.57 -3.18 -11.81
N ARG A 196 -21.08 -4.37 -11.43
CA ARG A 196 -20.88 -4.76 -10.01
C ARG A 196 -19.52 -5.40 -9.74
N VAL A 197 -18.64 -5.43 -10.73
CA VAL A 197 -17.38 -6.16 -10.68
C VAL A 197 -16.30 -5.23 -11.20
N ASN A 198 -15.28 -4.97 -10.38
CA ASN A 198 -14.14 -4.17 -10.81
C ASN A 198 -13.08 -5.11 -11.38
N LEU A 199 -12.83 -4.97 -12.68
CA LEU A 199 -11.69 -5.62 -13.34
C LEU A 199 -10.44 -4.79 -13.08
N ILE A 200 -9.44 -5.38 -12.43
CA ILE A 200 -8.20 -4.72 -12.05
C ILE A 200 -7.06 -5.38 -12.78
N ASP A 201 -6.27 -4.56 -13.47
CA ASP A 201 -5.09 -5.06 -14.16
C ASP A 201 -3.90 -5.07 -13.19
N PHE A 202 -3.41 -6.26 -12.87
CA PHE A 202 -2.19 -6.50 -12.08
C PHE A 202 -1.00 -6.87 -12.97
N SER A 203 -1.12 -6.73 -14.29
CA SER A 203 -0.10 -7.17 -15.26
C SER A 203 1.22 -6.43 -15.11
N GLN A 204 1.17 -5.18 -14.66
CA GLN A 204 2.32 -4.30 -14.54
C GLN A 204 2.40 -3.77 -13.12
N LEU A 205 3.46 -4.15 -12.41
CA LEU A 205 3.77 -3.56 -11.12
C LEU A 205 4.88 -2.54 -11.29
N THR A 206 4.67 -1.37 -10.71
CA THR A 206 5.60 -0.26 -10.77
C THR A 206 6.34 -0.07 -9.45
N ARG A 207 7.60 0.36 -9.53
CA ARG A 207 8.39 0.77 -8.37
C ARG A 207 9.34 1.90 -8.72
N ALA A 208 9.77 2.65 -7.72
CA ALA A 208 10.84 3.64 -7.87
C ALA A 208 12.23 2.98 -7.86
N ASP A 209 13.18 3.55 -8.59
CA ASP A 209 14.60 3.19 -8.57
C ASP A 209 15.25 3.52 -7.22
N LYS A 210 14.93 4.70 -6.69
CA LYS A 210 15.36 5.18 -5.38
C LYS A 210 14.17 5.72 -4.59
N PRO A 211 14.20 5.64 -3.26
CA PRO A 211 13.09 6.02 -2.41
C PRO A 211 13.02 7.52 -2.11
N ALA A 212 14.13 8.23 -2.31
CA ALA A 212 14.26 9.64 -2.03
C ALA A 212 15.34 10.28 -2.91
N SER A 213 15.27 11.60 -3.03
CA SER A 213 16.26 12.45 -3.66
C SER A 213 16.29 13.80 -2.95
N ILE A 214 17.34 14.57 -3.20
CA ILE A 214 17.49 15.93 -2.67
C ILE A 214 17.64 16.85 -3.87
N MET A 215 16.77 17.85 -3.94
CA MET A 215 16.84 18.89 -4.95
C MET A 215 17.44 20.13 -4.30
N ALA A 216 18.50 20.67 -4.90
CA ALA A 216 19.10 21.93 -4.43
C ALA A 216 18.64 23.08 -5.34
N SER A 217 18.18 24.17 -4.75
CA SER A 217 17.85 25.40 -5.47
C SER A 217 18.15 26.61 -4.60
N TYR A 218 18.85 27.61 -5.15
CA TYR A 218 19.23 28.84 -4.46
C TYR A 218 19.86 28.63 -3.07
N GLY A 219 20.73 27.63 -2.94
CA GLY A 219 21.41 27.31 -1.67
C GLY A 219 20.53 26.66 -0.60
N LYS A 220 19.28 26.30 -0.92
CA LYS A 220 18.37 25.53 -0.06
C LYS A 220 18.19 24.12 -0.63
N ASN A 221 18.17 23.13 0.27
CA ASN A 221 17.85 21.75 -0.06
C ASN A 221 16.38 21.45 0.18
N LEU A 222 15.75 20.78 -0.78
CA LEU A 222 14.43 20.19 -0.69
C LEU A 222 14.57 18.68 -0.70
N TYR A 223 14.21 18.04 0.41
CA TYR A 223 14.25 16.59 0.54
C TYR A 223 12.93 16.01 0.03
N VAL A 224 13.00 15.18 -1.01
CA VAL A 224 11.83 14.56 -1.63
C VAL A 224 11.87 13.05 -1.40
N GLY A 225 10.78 12.48 -0.88
CA GLY A 225 10.67 11.03 -0.65
C GLY A 225 9.34 10.47 -1.16
N LEU A 226 9.33 9.20 -1.58
CA LEU A 226 8.12 8.48 -1.95
C LEU A 226 7.69 7.54 -0.83
N VAL A 227 6.37 7.37 -0.67
CA VAL A 227 5.75 6.58 0.42
C VAL A 227 4.52 5.82 -0.10
N GLY A 228 4.36 4.55 0.28
CA GLY A 228 3.24 3.72 -0.17
C GLY A 228 3.34 3.32 -1.64
N ASP A 229 2.21 3.22 -2.35
CA ASP A 229 2.18 2.66 -3.71
C ASP A 229 2.91 3.53 -4.76
N SER A 230 3.19 4.81 -4.46
CA SER A 230 4.05 5.66 -5.31
C SER A 230 5.51 5.16 -5.29
N LEU A 231 5.96 4.64 -4.14
CA LEU A 231 7.28 4.05 -3.97
C LEU A 231 7.33 2.62 -4.52
N LEU A 232 6.40 1.77 -4.09
CA LEU A 232 6.37 0.35 -4.43
C LEU A 232 4.92 -0.14 -4.49
N GLU A 233 4.46 -0.42 -5.69
CA GLU A 233 3.11 -0.92 -5.92
C GLU A 233 2.95 -2.33 -5.32
N PRO A 234 1.94 -2.57 -4.48
CA PRO A 234 1.74 -3.87 -3.85
C PRO A 234 0.95 -4.81 -4.74
N VAL A 235 1.26 -6.10 -4.61
CA VAL A 235 0.39 -7.16 -5.10
C VAL A 235 -0.69 -7.42 -4.06
N TRP A 236 -1.95 -7.19 -4.40
CA TRP A 236 -3.03 -7.12 -3.40
C TRP A 236 -3.29 -8.45 -2.70
N HIS A 237 -3.22 -9.57 -3.44
CA HIS A 237 -3.43 -10.90 -2.88
C HIS A 237 -2.34 -11.34 -1.89
N GLU A 238 -1.18 -10.70 -1.87
CA GLU A 238 -0.14 -10.96 -0.86
C GLU A 238 -0.38 -10.21 0.46
N GLY A 239 -1.31 -9.26 0.49
CA GLY A 239 -1.66 -8.52 1.71
C GLY A 239 -0.52 -7.67 2.28
N VAL A 240 0.43 -7.24 1.44
CA VAL A 240 1.63 -6.51 1.88
C VAL A 240 1.51 -4.98 1.79
N GLY A 241 0.47 -4.46 1.13
CA GLY A 241 0.33 -3.03 0.82
C GLY A 241 0.42 -2.12 2.03
N THR A 242 -0.45 -2.31 3.02
CA THR A 242 -0.44 -1.47 4.24
C THR A 242 0.86 -1.62 5.03
N CYS A 243 1.40 -2.84 5.12
CA CYS A 243 2.65 -3.11 5.81
C CYS A 243 3.82 -2.34 5.16
N ARG A 244 4.06 -2.53 3.86
CA ARG A 244 5.13 -1.84 3.13
C ARG A 244 4.91 -0.32 3.13
N GLY A 245 3.66 0.13 2.99
CA GLY A 245 3.31 1.55 3.04
C GLY A 245 3.66 2.20 4.38
N PHE A 246 3.29 1.59 5.50
CA PHE A 246 3.58 2.16 6.83
C PHE A 246 5.08 2.09 7.16
N LEU A 247 5.78 1.04 6.76
CA LEU A 247 7.24 0.99 6.89
C LEU A 247 7.90 2.12 6.12
N SER A 248 7.51 2.34 4.86
CA SER A 248 8.04 3.45 4.06
C SER A 248 7.71 4.83 4.64
N ALA A 249 6.57 4.98 5.32
CA ALA A 249 6.20 6.20 6.02
C ALA A 249 7.12 6.48 7.21
N LEU A 250 7.38 5.46 8.04
CA LEU A 250 8.32 5.54 9.17
C LEU A 250 9.76 5.79 8.70
N ASP A 251 10.20 5.13 7.63
CA ASP A 251 11.53 5.32 7.04
C ASP A 251 11.72 6.75 6.53
N SER A 252 10.72 7.30 5.86
CA SER A 252 10.73 8.69 5.40
C SER A 252 10.67 9.69 6.56
N ALA A 253 9.89 9.41 7.61
CA ALA A 253 9.86 10.24 8.80
C ALA A 253 11.21 10.25 9.54
N TRP A 254 11.87 9.09 9.64
CA TRP A 254 13.22 8.99 10.23
C TRP A 254 14.23 9.80 9.43
N MET A 255 14.24 9.66 8.10
CA MET A 255 15.14 10.41 7.22
C MET A 255 14.97 11.91 7.44
N ILE A 256 13.73 12.40 7.44
CA ILE A 256 13.42 13.82 7.66
C ILE A 256 13.87 14.29 9.05
N ALA A 257 13.64 13.49 10.10
CA ALA A 257 14.05 13.83 11.47
C ALA A 257 15.57 13.92 11.68
N ARG A 258 16.35 13.39 10.72
CA ARG A 258 17.82 13.38 10.74
C ARG A 258 18.45 14.44 9.83
N ILE A 259 17.64 15.23 9.11
CA ILE A 259 18.12 16.40 8.36
C ILE A 259 18.90 17.33 9.30
N GLY A 260 20.08 17.78 8.87
CA GLY A 260 20.98 18.63 9.65
C GLY A 260 21.71 17.92 10.79
N ARG A 261 21.44 16.63 11.03
CA ARG A 261 22.16 15.78 12.01
C ARG A 261 23.03 14.71 11.35
N LYS A 262 22.72 14.35 10.11
CA LYS A 262 23.48 13.45 9.24
C LYS A 262 23.78 14.16 7.93
N THR A 263 24.84 13.72 7.25
CA THR A 263 25.12 14.16 5.88
C THR A 263 24.03 13.69 4.94
N ASP A 264 23.83 14.43 3.86
CA ASP A 264 22.80 14.14 2.85
C ASP A 264 23.04 12.76 2.21
N GLU A 265 24.30 12.40 1.98
CA GLU A 265 24.73 11.11 1.45
C GLU A 265 24.34 9.97 2.39
N GLN A 266 24.58 10.14 3.70
CA GLN A 266 24.21 9.12 4.69
C GLN A 266 22.69 8.97 4.80
N LEU A 267 21.93 10.07 4.72
CA LEU A 267 20.47 10.04 4.75
C LEU A 267 19.90 9.23 3.59
N LEU A 268 20.39 9.49 2.37
CA LEU A 268 19.97 8.77 1.17
C LEU A 268 20.39 7.29 1.22
N ALA A 269 21.60 6.99 1.70
CA ALA A 269 22.08 5.61 1.84
C ALA A 269 21.26 4.81 2.87
N ASP A 270 21.02 5.37 4.06
CA ASP A 270 20.20 4.74 5.09
C ASP A 270 18.76 4.49 4.57
N ARG A 271 18.20 5.47 3.84
CA ARG A 271 16.86 5.35 3.25
C ARG A 271 16.81 4.29 2.14
N GLN A 272 17.87 4.14 1.34
CA GLN A 272 17.99 3.13 0.29
C GLN A 272 18.05 1.72 0.88
N ILE A 273 18.82 1.50 1.95
CA ILE A 273 18.89 0.21 2.63
C ILE A 273 17.51 -0.21 3.16
N ALA A 274 16.82 0.70 3.85
CA ALA A 274 15.47 0.44 4.32
C ALA A 274 14.50 0.09 3.18
N TYR A 275 14.61 0.78 2.04
CA TYR A 275 13.80 0.48 0.85
C TYR A 275 14.07 -0.92 0.30
N GLN A 276 15.33 -1.36 0.25
CA GLN A 276 15.70 -2.70 -0.20
C GLN A 276 15.09 -3.80 0.68
N VAL A 277 14.99 -3.59 2.00
CA VAL A 277 14.28 -4.51 2.90
C VAL A 277 12.80 -4.57 2.54
N VAL A 278 12.15 -3.41 2.35
CA VAL A 278 10.73 -3.32 1.97
C VAL A 278 10.43 -4.00 0.63
N GLN A 279 11.36 -3.95 -0.33
CA GLN A 279 11.24 -4.64 -1.62
C GLN A 279 11.22 -6.17 -1.48
N ARG A 280 12.02 -6.72 -0.55
CA ARG A 280 12.14 -8.17 -0.34
C ARG A 280 11.09 -8.74 0.63
N LEU A 281 10.47 -7.88 1.45
CA LEU A 281 9.50 -8.26 2.47
C LEU A 281 8.25 -8.90 1.86
N SER A 282 7.87 -10.10 2.28
CA SER A 282 6.64 -10.77 1.84
C SER A 282 5.98 -11.56 2.97
N GLY A 283 4.81 -12.15 2.72
CA GLY A 283 4.18 -13.07 3.67
C GLY A 283 5.10 -14.20 4.15
N HIS A 284 6.03 -14.63 3.30
CA HIS A 284 6.95 -15.75 3.55
C HIS A 284 8.39 -15.32 3.82
N HIS A 285 8.74 -14.06 3.58
CA HIS A 285 10.08 -13.53 3.81
C HIS A 285 10.00 -12.37 4.79
N ARG A 286 10.25 -12.68 6.07
CA ARG A 286 10.19 -11.72 7.20
C ARG A 286 11.44 -11.74 8.06
N ASP A 287 12.48 -12.47 7.65
CA ASP A 287 13.65 -12.76 8.47
C ASP A 287 14.52 -11.52 8.71
N GLU A 288 14.46 -10.56 7.79
CA GLU A 288 15.07 -9.23 7.88
C GLU A 288 14.32 -8.29 8.86
N MET A 289 13.15 -8.68 9.39
CA MET A 289 12.38 -7.89 10.35
C MET A 289 12.69 -8.28 11.80
N GLN A 290 12.69 -7.28 12.68
CA GLN A 290 12.81 -7.52 14.11
C GLN A 290 11.56 -8.23 14.65
N LYS A 291 11.75 -9.30 15.44
CA LYS A 291 10.63 -10.11 15.96
C LYS A 291 9.74 -9.35 16.95
N ASN A 292 10.33 -8.45 17.75
CA ASN A 292 9.58 -7.73 18.77
C ASN A 292 8.96 -6.46 18.20
N VAL A 293 7.79 -6.63 17.58
CA VAL A 293 6.98 -5.56 16.98
C VAL A 293 6.58 -4.46 17.98
N ARG A 294 6.59 -4.74 19.29
CA ARG A 294 6.28 -3.75 20.33
C ARG A 294 7.37 -2.71 20.56
N LYS A 295 8.58 -2.98 20.07
CA LYS A 295 9.71 -2.05 20.15
C LYS A 295 9.88 -1.22 18.88
N TYR A 296 8.98 -1.37 17.90
CA TYR A 296 9.10 -0.63 16.65
C TYR A 296 8.91 0.86 16.92
N THR A 297 9.82 1.65 16.37
CA THR A 297 9.80 3.11 16.38
C THR A 297 10.11 3.62 14.98
N VAL A 298 10.15 4.94 14.83
CA VAL A 298 10.63 5.56 13.60
C VAL A 298 12.06 5.12 13.24
N ASP A 299 12.92 4.78 14.22
CA ASP A 299 14.28 4.28 13.93
C ASP A 299 14.26 2.93 13.21
N PRO A 300 14.81 2.84 11.98
CA PRO A 300 14.80 1.61 11.19
C PRO A 300 15.51 0.45 11.90
N ARG A 301 16.47 0.70 12.80
CA ARG A 301 17.17 -0.35 13.56
C ARG A 301 16.27 -1.09 14.55
N THR A 302 15.17 -0.46 14.94
CA THR A 302 14.14 -1.11 15.77
C THR A 302 13.22 -2.02 14.98
N ARG A 303 13.23 -1.92 13.64
CA ARG A 303 12.32 -2.61 12.71
C ARG A 303 13.03 -3.63 11.84
N TYR A 304 14.26 -3.34 11.42
CA TYR A 304 15.05 -4.16 10.52
C TYR A 304 16.28 -4.74 11.22
N ARG A 305 16.73 -5.90 10.74
CA ARG A 305 17.91 -6.63 11.22
C ARG A 305 19.15 -6.43 10.36
N VAL A 306 19.02 -5.65 9.29
CA VAL A 306 20.13 -5.31 8.39
C VAL A 306 21.02 -4.24 9.01
N ASP A 307 22.28 -4.22 8.57
CA ASP A 307 23.23 -3.19 8.96
C ASP A 307 22.99 -1.89 8.18
N PHE A 308 23.26 -0.76 8.86
CA PHE A 308 23.21 0.58 8.30
C PHE A 308 24.61 1.20 8.41
N PRO A 309 25.54 0.83 7.51
CA PRO A 309 26.92 1.26 7.57
C PRO A 309 27.06 2.77 7.34
N HIS A 310 28.14 3.32 7.88
CA HIS A 310 28.52 4.69 7.60
C HIS A 310 29.07 4.80 6.18
N VAL A 311 28.58 5.78 5.42
CA VAL A 311 29.13 6.19 4.13
C VAL A 311 30.27 7.15 4.42
N CYS A 312 31.49 6.76 4.03
CA CYS A 312 32.68 7.61 4.10
C CYS A 312 32.72 8.59 2.94
#